data_AF-A0A442SIT3-F1
#
_entry.id   AF-A0A442SIT3-F1
#
_cell.length_a   1.000
_cell.length_b   1.000
_cell.length_c   1.000
_cell.angle_alpha   90.00
_cell.angle_beta   90.00
_cell.angle_gamma   90.00
#
_symmetry.space_group_name_H-M   'P 1'
#
loop_
_entity.id
_entity.type
_entity.pdbx_description
1 polymer ?
#
loop_
_entity_poly.entity_id
_entity_poly.type
_entity_poly.pdbx_seq_one_letter_code
_entity_poly.pdbx_strand_id
1 'polypeptide(L)'
;MPGLLVPANGCLPTVSVNITRECIDVAAGNLHELGKLSNAKTVIVGLTWTHAEDGLVDANGKTVDNRDDAELVRGLDDLIGRMQGLGKKVVLIGPIAYPGWDLPSELSRDLAFGRSPEKLTYLPAEEFQRQYGAIIQHFENRNNIGFARPDTALCDASRCNYVVDRRSIFADASHIAKAELFRFRAIFSDALATQR
;
A
#
# COMPACT_ATOMS: atom_id res chain seq x y z
N MET A 1 -15.58 -13.85 -10.30
CA MET A 1 -14.55 -13.49 -11.28
C MET A 1 -13.24 -14.13 -10.82
N PRO A 2 -12.53 -14.86 -11.69
CA PRO A 2 -11.19 -15.33 -11.39
C PRO A 2 -10.22 -14.14 -11.31
N GLY A 3 -9.31 -14.17 -10.35
CA GLY A 3 -8.23 -13.18 -10.19
C GLY A 3 -6.91 -13.91 -10.04
N LEU A 4 -5.82 -13.27 -10.45
CA LEU A 4 -4.46 -13.77 -10.26
C LEU A 4 -3.75 -12.86 -9.27
N LEU A 5 -3.16 -13.45 -8.24
CA LEU A 5 -2.23 -12.75 -7.36
C LEU A 5 -0.81 -12.97 -7.89
N VAL A 6 -0.10 -11.87 -8.13
CA VAL A 6 1.31 -11.89 -8.56
C VAL A 6 2.14 -11.29 -7.44
N PRO A 7 2.69 -12.09 -6.52
CA PRO A 7 3.47 -11.59 -5.41
C PRO A 7 4.89 -11.22 -5.86
N ALA A 8 5.41 -10.11 -5.33
CA ALA A 8 6.83 -9.78 -5.33
C ALA A 8 7.28 -9.75 -3.86
N ASN A 9 7.34 -10.91 -3.21
CA ASN A 9 7.54 -11.00 -1.76
C ASN A 9 8.85 -10.31 -1.35
N GLY A 10 8.74 -9.33 -0.46
CA GLY A 10 9.89 -8.53 -0.01
C GLY A 10 10.38 -7.50 -1.02
N CYS A 11 9.71 -7.31 -2.16
CA CYS A 11 10.08 -6.35 -3.20
C CYS A 11 8.93 -5.36 -3.48
N LEU A 12 9.26 -4.21 -4.07
CA LEU A 12 8.26 -3.29 -4.63
C LEU A 12 7.81 -3.75 -6.02
N PRO A 13 6.62 -3.32 -6.49
CA PRO A 13 6.15 -3.65 -7.83
C PRO A 13 6.81 -2.80 -8.94
N THR A 14 7.61 -1.80 -8.57
CA THR A 14 8.21 -0.82 -9.47
C THR A 14 9.43 -1.37 -10.22
N VAL A 15 9.58 -0.95 -11.49
CA VAL A 15 10.61 -1.49 -12.42
C VAL A 15 11.74 -0.51 -12.72
N SER A 16 11.59 0.77 -12.39
CA SER A 16 12.63 1.80 -12.55
C SER A 16 13.44 2.03 -11.28
N VAL A 17 12.84 1.74 -10.13
CA VAL A 17 13.40 1.90 -8.79
C VAL A 17 12.86 0.77 -7.90
N ASN A 18 13.67 0.23 -7.00
CA ASN A 18 13.22 -0.78 -6.04
C ASN A 18 14.20 -0.88 -4.86
N ILE A 19 13.98 -1.80 -3.91
CA ILE A 19 14.89 -1.96 -2.76
C ILE A 19 16.24 -2.58 -3.12
N THR A 20 16.29 -3.39 -4.19
CA THR A 20 17.51 -3.96 -4.77
C THR A 20 17.38 -4.11 -6.29
N ARG A 21 18.50 -4.35 -6.96
CA ARG A 21 18.50 -4.61 -8.41
C ARG A 21 17.75 -5.91 -8.75
N GLU A 22 17.89 -6.94 -7.92
CA GLU A 22 17.18 -8.22 -8.09
C GLU A 22 15.67 -8.02 -7.97
N CYS A 23 15.21 -7.14 -7.08
CA CYS A 23 13.79 -6.79 -6.99
C CYS A 23 13.29 -6.07 -8.25
N ILE A 24 14.14 -5.26 -8.91
CA ILE A 24 13.80 -4.68 -10.22
C ILE A 24 13.62 -5.78 -11.26
N ASP A 25 14.51 -6.78 -11.29
CA ASP A 25 14.42 -7.90 -12.24
C ASP A 25 13.14 -8.72 -12.00
N VAL A 26 12.76 -8.97 -10.73
CA VAL A 26 11.48 -9.62 -10.37
C VAL A 26 10.29 -8.80 -10.84
N ALA A 27 10.27 -7.49 -10.55
CA ALA A 27 9.19 -6.61 -10.97
C ALA A 27 9.07 -6.53 -12.50
N ALA A 28 10.19 -6.48 -13.21
CA ALA A 28 10.24 -6.46 -14.67
C ALA A 28 9.73 -7.77 -15.28
N GLY A 29 10.10 -8.92 -14.69
CA GLY A 29 9.55 -10.23 -15.07
C GLY A 29 8.04 -10.29 -14.88
N ASN A 30 7.53 -9.83 -13.74
CA ASN A 30 6.09 -9.77 -13.47
C ASN A 30 5.35 -8.88 -14.49
N LEU A 31 5.90 -7.70 -14.80
CA LEU A 31 5.32 -6.79 -15.80
C LEU A 31 5.31 -7.43 -17.21
N HIS A 32 6.37 -8.15 -17.57
CA HIS A 32 6.46 -8.86 -18.84
C HIS A 32 5.38 -9.95 -18.97
N GLU A 33 5.21 -10.79 -17.94
CA GLU A 33 4.17 -11.82 -17.93
C GLU A 33 2.76 -11.21 -17.94
N LEU A 34 2.54 -10.11 -17.22
CA LEU A 34 1.27 -9.40 -17.23
C LEU A 34 0.86 -8.90 -18.63
N GLY A 35 1.85 -8.52 -19.45
CA GLY A 35 1.65 -8.14 -20.85
C GLY A 35 1.10 -9.29 -21.72
N LYS A 36 1.43 -10.55 -21.38
CA LYS A 36 0.93 -11.74 -22.10
C LYS A 36 -0.51 -12.09 -21.73
N LEU A 37 -1.00 -11.61 -20.58
CA LEU A 37 -2.36 -11.88 -20.09
C LEU A 37 -3.39 -10.96 -20.76
N SER A 38 -3.70 -11.18 -22.04
CA SER A 38 -4.63 -10.33 -22.82
C SER A 38 -6.04 -10.21 -22.22
N ASN A 39 -6.49 -11.24 -21.48
CA ASN A 39 -7.79 -11.28 -20.80
C ASN A 39 -7.78 -10.57 -19.43
N ALA A 40 -6.61 -10.33 -18.83
CA ALA A 40 -6.50 -9.55 -17.61
C ALA A 40 -6.54 -8.06 -17.95
N LYS A 41 -7.69 -7.42 -17.74
CA LYS A 41 -7.91 -6.00 -18.09
C LYS A 41 -7.62 -5.03 -16.96
N THR A 42 -7.73 -5.46 -15.71
CA THR A 42 -7.53 -4.61 -14.53
C THR A 42 -6.37 -5.15 -13.70
N VAL A 43 -5.50 -4.25 -13.25
CA VAL A 43 -4.38 -4.56 -12.35
C VAL A 43 -4.58 -3.74 -11.09
N ILE A 44 -4.61 -4.41 -9.93
CA ILE A 44 -4.64 -3.76 -8.62
C ILE A 44 -3.21 -3.82 -8.07
N VAL A 45 -2.61 -2.65 -7.84
CA VAL A 45 -1.22 -2.51 -7.36
C VAL A 45 -1.25 -2.23 -5.86
N GLY A 46 -0.63 -3.12 -5.08
CA GLY A 46 -0.40 -2.94 -3.65
C GLY A 46 1.10 -2.99 -3.36
N LEU A 47 1.53 -2.20 -2.38
CA LEU A 47 2.92 -2.11 -1.93
C LEU A 47 2.99 -1.65 -0.47
N THR A 48 4.16 -1.82 0.13
CA THR A 48 4.54 -1.10 1.35
C THR A 48 5.01 0.30 0.98
N TRP A 49 4.51 1.31 1.68
CA TRP A 49 4.80 2.72 1.37
C TRP A 49 6.02 3.28 2.09
N THR A 50 6.36 2.76 3.27
CA THR A 50 7.46 3.28 4.09
C THR A 50 8.80 2.69 3.65
N HIS A 51 9.74 3.56 3.28
CA HIS A 51 11.14 3.22 2.95
C HIS A 51 12.09 4.26 3.53
N ALA A 52 13.35 3.88 3.76
CA ALA A 52 14.39 4.84 4.11
C ALA A 52 14.69 5.78 2.94
N GLU A 53 15.17 6.99 3.21
CA GLU A 53 15.52 7.98 2.17
C GLU A 53 16.60 7.46 1.20
N ASP A 54 17.50 6.60 1.67
CA ASP A 54 18.53 5.91 0.89
C ASP A 54 18.20 4.42 0.65
N GLY A 55 16.95 4.02 0.90
CA GLY A 55 16.51 2.63 0.87
C GLY A 55 16.20 2.07 -0.52
N LEU A 56 16.36 2.87 -1.56
CA LEU A 56 16.00 2.50 -2.94
C LEU A 56 17.20 2.58 -3.88
N VAL A 57 17.18 1.74 -4.92
CA VAL A 57 18.17 1.69 -6.01
C VAL A 57 17.50 1.79 -7.37
N ASP A 58 18.22 2.35 -8.34
CA ASP A 58 17.79 2.43 -9.74
C ASP A 58 18.08 1.14 -10.53
N ALA A 59 17.75 1.16 -11.82
CA ALA A 59 17.99 0.04 -12.72
C ALA A 59 19.47 -0.36 -12.89
N ASN A 60 20.42 0.49 -12.51
CA ASN A 60 21.84 0.15 -12.51
C ASN A 60 22.33 -0.34 -11.14
N GLY A 61 21.43 -0.48 -10.16
CA GLY A 61 21.76 -0.83 -8.78
C GLY A 61 22.36 0.33 -7.98
N LYS A 62 22.26 1.57 -8.47
CA LYS A 62 22.76 2.74 -7.77
C LYS A 62 21.70 3.26 -6.80
N THR A 63 22.09 3.52 -5.55
CA THR A 63 21.23 4.18 -4.57
C THR A 63 20.69 5.51 -5.09
N VAL A 64 19.39 5.73 -4.91
CA VAL A 64 18.70 6.96 -5.25
C VAL A 64 18.24 7.70 -4.00
N ASP A 65 18.09 9.01 -4.12
CA ASP A 65 17.60 9.88 -3.06
C ASP A 65 16.07 9.87 -3.06
N ASN A 66 15.50 9.09 -2.15
CA ASN A 66 14.07 8.95 -1.91
C ASN A 66 13.56 9.89 -0.81
N ARG A 67 14.19 11.06 -0.59
CA ARG A 67 13.60 12.10 0.26
C ARG A 67 12.18 12.42 -0.18
N ASP A 68 11.29 12.56 0.81
CA ASP A 68 9.86 12.81 0.60
C ASP A 68 9.18 11.81 -0.36
N ASP A 69 9.70 10.58 -0.45
CA ASP A 69 9.22 9.51 -1.34
C ASP A 69 9.23 9.86 -2.84
N ALA A 70 10.03 10.86 -3.24
CA ALA A 70 10.01 11.39 -4.61
C ALA A 70 10.40 10.36 -5.67
N GLU A 71 11.28 9.41 -5.34
CA GLU A 71 11.69 8.35 -6.26
C GLU A 71 10.66 7.23 -6.32
N LEU A 72 10.08 6.84 -5.19
CA LEU A 72 8.98 5.88 -5.15
C LEU A 72 7.79 6.37 -6.00
N VAL A 73 7.39 7.63 -5.85
CA VAL A 73 6.29 8.23 -6.64
C VAL A 73 6.62 8.19 -8.14
N ARG A 74 7.84 8.59 -8.54
CA ARG A 74 8.27 8.51 -9.94
C ARG A 74 8.27 7.07 -10.47
N GLY A 75 8.69 6.11 -9.65
CA GLY A 75 8.66 4.69 -9.98
C GLY A 75 7.27 4.12 -10.18
N LEU A 76 6.32 4.53 -9.34
CA LEU A 76 4.92 4.17 -9.48
C LEU A 76 4.30 4.80 -10.73
N ASP A 77 4.62 6.07 -11.04
CA ASP A 77 4.14 6.72 -12.25
C ASP A 77 4.63 6.01 -13.53
N ASP A 78 5.91 5.64 -13.58
CA ASP A 78 6.49 4.83 -14.68
C ASP A 78 5.78 3.47 -14.80
N LEU A 79 5.62 2.75 -13.68
CA LEU A 79 4.93 1.46 -13.65
C LEU A 79 3.49 1.57 -14.18
N ILE A 80 2.73 2.56 -13.69
CA ILE A 80 1.36 2.83 -14.14
C ILE A 80 1.33 3.09 -15.64
N GLY A 81 2.23 3.95 -16.14
CA GLY A 81 2.32 4.26 -17.57
C GLY A 81 2.61 3.03 -18.42
N ARG A 82 3.52 2.15 -17.99
CA ARG A 82 3.81 0.89 -18.67
C ARG A 82 2.61 -0.05 -18.69
N MET A 83 1.92 -0.23 -17.57
CA MET A 83 0.72 -1.07 -17.51
C MET A 83 -0.40 -0.53 -18.42
N GLN A 84 -0.59 0.79 -18.46
CA GLN A 84 -1.56 1.42 -19.36
C GLN A 84 -1.17 1.26 -20.83
N GLY A 85 0.12 1.34 -21.16
CA GLY A 85 0.64 1.03 -22.50
C GLY A 85 0.37 -0.41 -22.94
N LEU A 86 0.22 -1.34 -22.00
CA LEU A 86 -0.22 -2.72 -22.23
C LEU A 86 -1.77 -2.87 -22.30
N GLY A 87 -2.51 -1.76 -22.30
CA GLY A 87 -3.97 -1.75 -22.34
C GLY A 87 -4.64 -2.17 -21.03
N LYS A 88 -3.95 -2.01 -19.89
CA LYS A 88 -4.49 -2.33 -18.55
C LYS A 88 -5.13 -1.09 -17.91
N LYS A 89 -6.27 -1.29 -17.26
CA LYS A 89 -6.83 -0.38 -16.26
C LYS A 89 -6.08 -0.61 -14.95
N VAL A 90 -5.67 0.46 -14.28
CA VAL A 90 -4.85 0.36 -13.07
C VAL A 90 -5.63 0.90 -11.88
N VAL A 91 -5.64 0.13 -10.80
CA VAL A 91 -6.08 0.57 -9.47
C VAL A 91 -4.88 0.56 -8.54
N LEU A 92 -4.52 1.69 -7.96
CA LEU A 92 -3.46 1.78 -6.95
C LEU A 92 -4.09 1.77 -5.55
N ILE A 93 -3.55 0.92 -4.67
CA ILE A 93 -3.93 0.88 -3.25
C ILE A 93 -3.08 1.91 -2.52
N GLY A 94 -3.71 2.94 -1.99
CA GLY A 94 -3.07 3.96 -1.16
C GLY A 94 -2.56 3.44 0.19
N PRO A 95 -1.82 4.27 0.92
CA PRO A 95 -1.23 3.89 2.21
C PRO A 95 -2.29 3.65 3.29
N ILE A 96 -1.86 2.95 4.35
CA ILE A 96 -2.61 2.79 5.60
C ILE A 96 -1.68 3.11 6.77
N ALA A 97 -2.22 3.64 7.86
CA ALA A 97 -1.50 3.62 9.13
C ALA A 97 -1.45 2.19 9.65
N TYR A 98 -0.30 1.73 10.13
CA TYR A 98 -0.13 0.40 10.72
C TYR A 98 0.61 0.50 12.05
N PRO A 99 0.38 -0.43 13.00
CA PRO A 99 0.88 -0.28 14.37
C PRO A 99 2.41 -0.40 14.47
N GLY A 100 3.04 -1.28 13.69
CA GLY A 100 4.49 -1.52 13.75
C GLY A 100 4.93 -2.37 14.95
N TRP A 101 3.98 -2.89 15.72
CA TRP A 101 4.16 -3.83 16.83
C TRP A 101 3.00 -4.81 16.82
N ASP A 102 3.16 -6.00 17.43
CA ASP A 102 2.15 -7.07 17.42
C ASP A 102 0.93 -6.69 18.27
N LEU A 103 0.11 -5.79 17.72
CA LEU A 103 -1.06 -5.18 18.34
C LEU A 103 -1.99 -6.20 18.98
N PRO A 104 -2.51 -7.21 18.24
CA PRO A 104 -3.45 -8.14 18.85
C PRO A 104 -2.81 -8.97 19.97
N SER A 105 -1.55 -9.37 19.86
CA SER A 105 -0.86 -10.18 20.87
C SER A 105 -0.54 -9.35 22.13
N GLU A 106 0.09 -8.20 21.97
CA GLU A 106 0.52 -7.36 23.08
C GLU A 106 -0.67 -6.71 23.79
N LEU A 107 -1.62 -6.11 23.05
CA LEU A 107 -2.78 -5.47 23.65
C LEU A 107 -3.67 -6.46 24.40
N SER A 108 -3.88 -7.66 23.85
CA SER A 108 -4.71 -8.68 24.52
C SER A 108 -4.10 -9.13 25.85
N ARG A 109 -2.77 -9.26 25.92
CA ARG A 109 -2.04 -9.57 27.16
C ARG A 109 -2.19 -8.47 28.18
N ASP A 110 -2.00 -7.21 27.78
CA ASP A 110 -2.14 -6.08 28.71
C ASP A 110 -3.54 -6.03 29.31
N LEU A 111 -4.58 -6.16 28.47
CA LEU A 111 -5.97 -6.21 28.92
C LEU A 111 -6.24 -7.41 29.84
N ALA A 112 -5.72 -8.60 29.51
CA ALA A 112 -5.93 -9.81 30.31
C ALA A 112 -5.30 -9.72 31.70
N PHE A 113 -4.19 -9.00 31.84
CA PHE A 113 -3.50 -8.81 33.12
C PHE A 113 -3.84 -7.49 33.82
N GLY A 114 -4.82 -6.72 33.32
CA GLY A 114 -5.22 -5.43 33.91
C GLY A 114 -4.12 -4.36 33.83
N ARG A 115 -3.23 -4.46 32.84
CA ARG A 115 -2.18 -3.47 32.58
C ARG A 115 -2.70 -2.39 31.65
N SER A 116 -2.18 -1.18 31.82
CA SER A 116 -2.44 -0.11 30.85
C SER A 116 -1.57 -0.36 29.61
N PRO A 117 -2.12 -0.25 28.39
CA PRO A 117 -1.33 -0.37 27.17
C PRO A 117 -0.22 0.69 27.13
N GLU A 118 1.01 0.26 26.91
CA GLU A 118 2.16 1.18 26.80
C GLU A 118 2.21 1.90 25.45
N LYS A 119 1.68 1.25 24.41
CA LYS A 119 1.71 1.72 23.02
C LYS A 119 0.33 2.25 22.61
N LEU A 120 0.33 3.31 21.80
CA LEU A 120 -0.91 3.86 21.25
C LEU A 120 -1.57 2.86 20.30
N THR A 121 -2.89 2.74 20.43
CA THR A 121 -3.75 1.93 19.55
C THR A 121 -4.26 2.73 18.34
N TYR A 122 -3.61 3.85 18.05
CA TYR A 122 -3.90 4.73 16.93
C TYR A 122 -2.65 5.53 16.52
N LEU A 123 -2.65 6.07 15.30
CA LEU A 123 -1.74 7.11 14.84
C LEU A 123 -2.48 8.46 14.81
N PRO A 124 -1.91 9.57 15.30
CA PRO A 124 -2.50 10.90 15.09
C PRO A 124 -2.70 11.18 13.59
N ALA A 125 -3.83 11.79 13.20
CA ALA A 125 -4.10 12.07 11.79
C ALA A 125 -3.06 13.03 11.18
N GLU A 126 -2.56 14.00 11.96
CA GLU A 126 -1.48 14.89 11.53
C GLU A 126 -0.20 14.14 11.17
N GLU A 127 0.11 13.06 11.88
CA GLU A 127 1.28 12.24 11.62
C GLU A 127 1.07 11.39 10.37
N PHE A 128 -0.12 10.82 10.19
CA PHE A 128 -0.47 10.15 8.94
C PHE A 128 -0.37 11.10 7.74
N GLN A 129 -0.88 12.33 7.86
CA GLN A 129 -0.80 13.34 6.80
C GLN A 129 0.63 13.79 6.53
N ARG A 130 1.47 13.92 7.57
CA ARG A 130 2.89 14.21 7.41
C ARG A 130 3.61 13.10 6.65
N GLN A 131 3.28 11.83 6.94
CA GLN A 131 3.92 10.67 6.30
C GLN A 131 3.44 10.46 4.86
N TYR A 132 2.13 10.62 4.60
CA TYR A 132 1.52 10.14 3.35
C TYR A 132 0.71 11.18 2.58
N GLY A 133 0.51 12.38 3.13
CA GLY A 133 -0.36 13.39 2.55
C GLY A 133 0.06 13.79 1.13
N ALA A 134 1.36 13.97 0.89
CA ALA A 134 1.89 14.30 -0.44
C ALA A 134 1.66 13.19 -1.47
N ILE A 135 1.93 11.93 -1.10
CA ILE A 135 1.67 10.75 -1.93
C ILE A 135 0.18 10.62 -2.26
N ILE A 136 -0.68 10.75 -1.24
CA ILE A 136 -2.12 10.69 -1.40
C ILE A 136 -2.59 11.77 -2.36
N GLN A 137 -2.17 13.02 -2.14
CA GLN A 137 -2.54 14.14 -2.99
C GLN A 137 -2.10 13.94 -4.45
N HIS A 138 -0.89 13.40 -4.67
CA HIS A 138 -0.39 13.09 -6.02
C HIS A 138 -1.32 12.11 -6.74
N PHE A 139 -1.64 10.98 -6.12
CA PHE A 139 -2.45 9.93 -6.77
C PHE A 139 -3.95 10.22 -6.80
N GLU A 140 -4.48 11.04 -5.88
CA GLU A 140 -5.86 11.55 -5.97
C GLU A 140 -6.06 12.47 -7.17
N ASN A 141 -5.05 13.26 -7.52
CA ASN A 141 -5.11 14.15 -8.67
C ASN A 141 -4.96 13.42 -10.02
N ARG A 142 -4.65 12.11 -10.02
CA ARG A 142 -4.59 11.30 -11.24
C ARG A 142 -5.97 10.83 -11.66
N ASN A 143 -6.50 11.38 -12.74
CA ASN A 143 -7.80 10.99 -13.31
C ASN A 143 -7.76 9.72 -14.19
N ASN A 144 -6.57 9.17 -14.45
CA ASN A 144 -6.37 8.05 -15.36
C ASN A 144 -6.22 6.68 -14.66
N ILE A 145 -6.38 6.63 -13.32
CA ILE A 145 -6.33 5.42 -12.52
C ILE A 145 -7.50 5.37 -11.53
N GLY A 146 -7.81 4.19 -11.01
CA GLY A 146 -8.55 4.07 -9.75
C GLY A 146 -7.57 4.26 -8.60
N PHE A 147 -7.90 5.08 -7.61
CA PHE A 147 -7.12 5.19 -6.39
C PHE A 147 -7.96 4.75 -5.21
N ALA A 148 -7.62 3.61 -4.63
CA ALA A 148 -8.29 3.09 -3.44
C ALA A 148 -7.65 3.75 -2.20
N ARG A 149 -8.47 4.36 -1.34
CA ARG A 149 -8.08 5.02 -0.09
C ARG A 149 -8.39 4.16 1.14
N PRO A 150 -7.69 3.03 1.36
CA PRO A 150 -7.99 2.11 2.47
C PRO A 150 -7.83 2.76 3.84
N ASP A 151 -7.04 3.83 3.95
CA ASP A 151 -6.92 4.65 5.15
C ASP A 151 -8.27 5.21 5.63
N THR A 152 -9.22 5.47 4.73
CA THR A 152 -10.56 5.96 5.13
C THR A 152 -11.38 4.94 5.92
N ALA A 153 -10.99 3.66 5.94
CA ALA A 153 -11.61 2.64 6.79
C ALA A 153 -11.12 2.68 8.24
N LEU A 154 -9.97 3.32 8.51
CA LEU A 154 -9.32 3.35 9.82
C LEU A 154 -9.10 4.77 10.36
N CYS A 155 -9.04 5.77 9.49
CA CYS A 155 -8.78 7.17 9.82
C CYS A 155 -10.06 8.01 9.86
N ASP A 156 -10.16 8.82 10.92
CA ASP A 156 -11.07 9.93 11.06
C ASP A 156 -10.30 11.26 11.04
N ALA A 157 -10.99 12.39 11.27
CA ALA A 157 -10.37 13.72 11.24
C ALA A 157 -9.27 13.93 12.30
N SER A 158 -9.22 13.09 13.35
CA SER A 158 -8.30 13.22 14.48
C SER A 158 -7.23 12.14 14.52
N ARG A 159 -7.55 10.91 14.10
CA ARG A 159 -6.65 9.75 14.22
C ARG A 159 -6.99 8.62 13.27
N CYS A 160 -5.99 7.76 13.08
CA CYS A 160 -6.05 6.48 12.40
C CYS A 160 -6.04 5.35 13.43
N ASN A 161 -7.22 4.76 13.68
CA ASN A 161 -7.44 3.77 14.73
C ASN A 161 -7.01 2.37 14.28
N TYR A 162 -6.27 1.66 15.12
CA TYR A 162 -5.93 0.24 14.87
C TYR A 162 -6.91 -0.74 15.51
N VAL A 163 -7.74 -0.24 16.44
CA VAL A 163 -8.82 -0.98 17.09
C VAL A 163 -10.14 -0.23 16.85
N VAL A 164 -11.09 -0.88 16.20
CA VAL A 164 -12.41 -0.30 15.87
C VAL A 164 -13.49 -1.26 16.32
N ASP A 165 -14.51 -0.76 17.00
CA ASP A 165 -15.60 -1.56 17.59
C ASP A 165 -15.08 -2.71 18.49
N ARG A 166 -14.02 -2.44 19.26
CA ARG A 166 -13.30 -3.42 20.12
C ARG A 166 -12.64 -4.58 19.35
N ARG A 167 -12.43 -4.43 18.05
CA ARG A 167 -11.78 -5.42 17.20
C ARG A 167 -10.48 -4.86 16.67
N SER A 168 -9.40 -5.64 16.74
CA SER A 168 -8.15 -5.29 16.06
C SER A 168 -8.37 -5.33 14.55
N ILE A 169 -8.00 -4.24 13.86
CA ILE A 169 -7.97 -4.23 12.39
C ILE A 169 -6.83 -5.13 11.87
N PHE A 170 -5.79 -5.35 12.68
CA PHE A 170 -4.58 -6.06 12.30
C PHE A 170 -4.51 -7.48 12.89
N ALA A 171 -3.94 -8.41 12.12
CA ALA A 171 -3.63 -9.78 12.54
C ALA A 171 -2.26 -9.88 13.22
N ASP A 172 -1.36 -8.94 12.93
CA ASP A 172 -0.01 -8.82 13.49
C ASP A 172 0.43 -7.35 13.47
N ALA A 173 1.74 -7.09 13.34
CA ALA A 173 2.29 -5.74 13.32
C ALA A 173 1.95 -4.88 12.09
N SER A 174 1.50 -5.47 10.98
CA SER A 174 1.28 -4.72 9.73
C SER A 174 0.21 -5.30 8.81
N HIS A 175 -0.20 -6.56 8.97
CA HIS A 175 -1.18 -7.20 8.09
C HIS A 175 -2.62 -7.02 8.60
N ILE A 176 -3.52 -6.63 7.69
CA ILE A 176 -4.96 -6.54 7.97
C ILE A 176 -5.54 -7.92 8.29
N ALA A 177 -6.30 -8.01 9.37
CA ALA A 177 -6.99 -9.22 9.76
C ALA A 177 -8.07 -9.58 8.76
N LYS A 178 -8.12 -10.86 8.36
CA LYS A 178 -9.14 -11.40 7.45
C LYS A 178 -10.57 -11.07 7.88
N ALA A 179 -10.82 -11.06 9.20
CA ALA A 179 -12.14 -10.78 9.77
C ALA A 179 -12.61 -9.32 9.56
N GLU A 180 -11.72 -8.42 9.15
CA GLU A 180 -11.94 -6.98 9.01
C GLU A 180 -12.00 -6.52 7.56
N LEU A 181 -11.74 -7.42 6.60
CA LEU A 181 -11.74 -7.10 5.17
C LEU A 181 -13.07 -6.52 4.66
N PHE A 182 -14.19 -6.80 5.36
CA PHE A 182 -15.49 -6.23 5.02
C PHE A 182 -15.51 -4.70 5.08
N ARG A 183 -14.69 -4.08 5.95
CA ARG A 183 -14.61 -2.62 6.11
C ARG A 183 -14.07 -1.93 4.85
N PHE A 184 -13.24 -2.63 4.08
CA PHE A 184 -12.57 -2.09 2.89
C PHE A 184 -13.37 -2.31 1.61
N ARG A 185 -14.45 -3.11 1.65
CA ARG A 185 -15.15 -3.57 0.43
C ARG A 185 -15.65 -2.42 -0.45
N ALA A 186 -16.23 -1.39 0.14
CA ALA A 186 -16.76 -0.24 -0.59
C ALA A 186 -15.63 0.52 -1.32
N ILE A 187 -14.52 0.78 -0.61
CA ILE A 187 -13.34 1.48 -1.13
C ILE A 187 -12.82 0.83 -2.43
N PHE A 188 -12.67 -0.50 -2.42
CA PHE A 188 -12.23 -1.22 -3.62
C PHE A 188 -13.29 -1.26 -4.72
N SER A 189 -14.58 -1.36 -4.35
CA SER A 189 -15.67 -1.37 -5.32
C SER A 189 -15.77 -0.03 -6.06
N ASP A 190 -15.59 1.07 -5.35
CA ASP A 190 -15.62 2.43 -5.89
C ASP A 190 -14.41 2.69 -6.79
N ALA A 191 -13.20 2.33 -6.34
CA ALA A 191 -11.97 2.47 -7.13
C ALA A 191 -11.98 1.62 -8.43
N LEU A 192 -12.70 0.49 -8.44
CA LEU A 192 -12.91 -0.31 -9.65
C LEU A 192 -13.98 0.29 -10.57
N ALA A 193 -14.95 1.02 -10.03
CA ALA A 193 -16.03 1.64 -10.79
C ALA A 193 -15.57 2.89 -11.55
N THR A 194 -14.61 3.66 -11.01
CA THR A 194 -14.05 4.85 -11.68
C THR A 194 -13.28 4.53 -12.96
N GLN A 195 -12.91 3.26 -13.14
CA GLN A 195 -12.21 2.78 -14.33
C GLN A 195 -13.15 2.21 -15.38
N ARG A 196 -14.48 2.29 -15.25
CA ARG A 196 -15.43 1.70 -16.20
C ARG A 196 -15.44 2.41 -17.54
#